data_AF-A0A7W6J8J4-F1
#
_entry.id   AF-A0A7W6J8J4-F1
#
_cell.length_a   1.000
_cell.length_b   1.000
_cell.length_c   1.000
_cell.angle_alpha   90.00
_cell.angle_beta   90.00
_cell.angle_gamma   90.00
#
_symmetry.space_group_name_H-M   'P 1'
#
loop_
_entity.id
_entity.type
_entity.pdbx_description
1 polymer ?
#
loop_
_entity_poly.entity_id
_entity_poly.type
_entity_poly.pdbx_seq_one_letter_code
_entity_poly.pdbx_strand_id
1 'polypeptide(L)'
;MRPPFPFTLAEMPIHPANLPTPAGGRLITHGLTMREHFAGLAMQGIASKYPFGLPNMGGYPTAEAIAVTAVSYADALIAELAKTEGGDA
;
A
#
# COMPACT_ATOMS: atom_id res chain seq x y z
N MET A 1 -1.33 -12.61 -18.53
CA MET A 1 -2.60 -13.12 -17.99
C MET A 1 -3.24 -12.02 -17.18
N ARG A 2 -4.53 -11.68 -17.41
CA ARG A 2 -5.26 -10.73 -16.58
C ARG A 2 -5.66 -11.46 -15.29
N PRO A 3 -5.47 -10.91 -14.08
CA PRO A 3 -5.88 -11.58 -12.86
C PRO A 3 -7.39 -11.90 -12.90
N PRO A 4 -7.85 -12.96 -12.20
CA PRO A 4 -9.25 -13.39 -12.24
C PRO A 4 -10.24 -12.38 -11.62
N PHE A 5 -9.73 -11.27 -11.09
CA PHE A 5 -10.50 -10.19 -10.47
C PHE A 5 -10.34 -8.90 -11.27
N PRO A 6 -11.31 -7.97 -11.23
CA PRO A 6 -11.27 -6.73 -12.01
C PRO A 6 -10.24 -5.69 -11.51
N PHE A 7 -9.30 -6.08 -10.64
CA PHE A 7 -8.40 -5.19 -9.92
C PHE A 7 -6.95 -5.46 -10.31
N THR A 8 -6.15 -4.39 -10.37
CA THR A 8 -4.69 -4.50 -10.43
C THR A 8 -4.13 -4.87 -9.06
N LEU A 9 -2.89 -5.37 -8.99
CA LEU A 9 -2.25 -5.78 -7.74
C LEU A 9 -2.23 -4.63 -6.71
N ALA A 10 -1.99 -3.40 -7.16
CA ALA A 10 -2.01 -2.21 -6.31
C ALA A 10 -3.39 -1.95 -5.67
N GLU A 11 -4.47 -2.35 -6.33
CA GLU A 11 -5.86 -2.15 -5.91
C GLU A 11 -6.42 -3.35 -5.13
N MET A 12 -5.64 -4.42 -4.96
CA MET A 12 -6.08 -5.56 -4.17
C MET A 12 -6.11 -5.19 -2.68
N PRO A 13 -7.23 -5.42 -1.99
CA PRO A 13 -7.30 -5.22 -0.55
C PRO A 13 -6.43 -6.27 0.16
N ILE A 14 -5.69 -5.85 1.18
CA ILE A 14 -4.83 -6.77 1.97
C ILE A 14 -5.62 -7.76 2.80
N HIS A 15 -6.86 -7.40 3.13
CA HIS A 15 -7.83 -8.34 3.64
C HIS A 15 -8.85 -8.65 2.55
N PRO A 16 -8.82 -9.85 1.95
CA PRO A 16 -9.95 -10.32 1.18
C PRO A 16 -11.10 -10.56 2.17
N ALA A 17 -12.04 -9.61 2.26
CA ALA A 17 -13.31 -9.86 2.89
C ALA A 17 -14.16 -10.78 1.97
N ASN A 18 -13.74 -12.04 1.83
CA ASN A 18 -14.62 -13.12 1.40
C ASN A 18 -15.42 -13.60 2.61
N LEU A 19 -16.11 -12.68 3.29
CA LEU A 19 -17.18 -13.09 4.19
C LEU A 19 -18.42 -13.31 3.32
N PRO A 20 -18.92 -14.54 3.18
CA PRO A 20 -20.17 -14.77 2.46
C PRO A 20 -21.27 -14.01 3.21
N THR A 21 -21.76 -12.91 2.63
CA THR A 21 -23.04 -12.37 3.10
C THR A 21 -24.10 -13.45 2.85
N PRO A 22 -24.99 -13.76 3.81
CA PRO A 22 -26.00 -14.82 3.66
C PRO A 22 -26.99 -14.64 2.48
N ALA A 23 -26.93 -13.52 1.76
CA ALA A 23 -27.94 -13.09 0.79
C ALA A 23 -27.38 -12.72 -0.60
N GLY A 24 -26.28 -13.33 -1.05
CA GLY A 24 -25.79 -13.14 -2.43
C GLY A 24 -25.43 -11.68 -2.79
N GLY A 25 -25.10 -10.87 -1.79
CA GLY A 25 -24.83 -9.45 -1.93
C GLY A 25 -23.40 -9.15 -2.37
N ARG A 26 -23.27 -8.08 -3.16
CA ARG A 26 -22.06 -7.42 -3.67
C ARG A 26 -20.86 -7.58 -2.71
N LEU A 27 -19.69 -7.99 -3.24
CA LEU A 27 -18.41 -7.98 -2.52
C LEU A 27 -18.13 -6.56 -2.02
N ILE A 28 -18.24 -6.33 -0.71
CA ILE A 28 -17.82 -5.07 -0.10
C ILE A 28 -16.42 -5.29 0.45
N THR A 29 -15.42 -4.80 -0.29
CA THR A 29 -14.03 -4.79 0.17
C THR A 29 -13.86 -3.64 1.14
N HIS A 30 -13.85 -3.94 2.44
CA HIS A 30 -13.46 -3.00 3.48
C HIS A 30 -12.01 -3.27 3.88
N GLY A 31 -11.11 -2.31 3.65
CA GLY A 31 -9.70 -2.43 4.04
C GLY A 31 -8.78 -1.52 3.23
N LEU A 32 -7.52 -1.40 3.67
CA LEU A 32 -6.48 -0.73 2.90
C LEU A 32 -6.11 -1.56 1.67
N THR A 33 -5.89 -0.89 0.55
CA THR A 33 -5.25 -1.47 -0.63
C THR A 33 -3.80 -1.85 -0.32
N MET A 34 -3.22 -2.78 -1.09
CA MET A 34 -1.80 -3.14 -0.98
C MET A 34 -0.89 -1.91 -1.05
N ARG A 35 -1.20 -0.97 -1.96
CA ARG A 35 -0.45 0.27 -2.09
C ARG A 35 -0.52 1.14 -0.83
N GLU A 36 -1.70 1.35 -0.27
CA GLU A 36 -1.89 2.19 0.92
C GLU A 36 -1.21 1.61 2.16
N HIS A 37 -1.23 0.29 2.33
CA HIS A 37 -0.57 -0.34 3.46
C HIS A 37 0.94 -0.30 3.37
N PHE A 38 1.53 -0.62 2.20
CA PHE A 38 2.97 -0.51 2.02
C PHE A 38 3.43 0.94 2.14
N ALA A 39 2.66 1.90 1.62
CA ALA A 39 2.93 3.31 1.84
C ALA A 39 2.86 3.68 3.34
N GLY A 40 1.87 3.15 4.08
CA GLY A 40 1.77 3.34 5.52
C GLY A 40 2.99 2.81 6.29
N LEU A 41 3.46 1.61 5.96
CA LEU A 41 4.65 1.01 6.56
C LEU A 41 5.92 1.81 6.24
N ALA A 42 6.06 2.25 4.98
CA ALA A 42 7.19 3.09 4.56
C ALA A 42 7.17 4.44 5.29
N MET A 43 6.00 5.07 5.43
CA MET A 43 5.83 6.32 6.17
C MET A 43 6.19 6.16 7.65
N GLN A 44 5.76 5.07 8.30
CA GLN A 44 6.14 4.77 9.69
C GLN A 44 7.67 4.63 9.83
N GLY A 45 8.32 3.91 8.91
CA GLY A 45 9.76 3.75 8.90
C GLY A 45 10.51 5.08 8.73
N ILE A 46 10.09 5.90 7.75
CA ILE A 46 10.68 7.23 7.51
C ILE A 46 10.48 8.12 8.75
N ALA A 47 9.27 8.16 9.29
CA ALA A 47 8.92 9.00 10.43
C ALA A 47 9.66 8.59 11.72
N SER A 48 9.97 7.31 11.92
CA SER A 48 10.74 6.84 13.08
C SER A 48 12.12 7.49 13.21
N LYS A 49 12.71 7.93 12.08
CA LYS A 49 14.02 8.59 12.03
C LYS A 49 13.97 10.06 12.42
N TYR A 50 12.79 10.67 12.36
CA TYR A 50 12.59 12.10 12.60
C TYR A 50 11.71 12.30 13.83
N PRO A 51 12.25 12.70 14.99
CA PRO A 51 11.43 12.95 16.16
C PRO A 51 10.40 14.06 15.85
N PHE A 52 9.12 13.69 15.86
CA PHE A 52 8.01 14.64 15.78
C PHE A 52 8.12 15.61 16.97
N GLY A 53 8.43 16.88 16.69
CA GLY A 53 8.48 17.88 17.76
C GLY A 53 9.30 19.14 17.50
N LEU A 54 10.08 19.22 16.40
CA LEU A 54 10.83 20.43 16.08
C LEU A 54 10.35 21.00 14.72
N PRO A 55 9.35 21.90 14.72
CA PRO A 55 8.70 22.34 13.50
C PRO A 55 9.56 23.10 12.50
N ASN A 56 10.82 23.44 12.81
CA ASN A 56 11.56 24.46 12.03
C ASN A 56 13.10 24.40 12.11
N MET A 57 13.72 23.22 12.28
CA MET A 57 15.13 23.10 11.89
C MET A 57 15.19 22.67 10.43
N GLY A 58 15.74 23.51 9.55
CA GLY A 58 15.70 23.43 8.08
C GLY A 58 16.34 22.20 7.41
N GLY A 59 16.09 21.00 7.92
CA GLY A 59 16.51 19.71 7.35
C GLY A 59 15.50 18.57 7.59
N TYR A 60 14.34 18.84 8.18
CA TYR A 60 13.27 17.84 8.33
C TYR A 60 12.40 17.77 7.07
N PRO A 61 12.12 16.57 6.54
CA PRO A 61 11.20 16.43 5.42
C PRO A 61 9.78 16.80 5.86
N THR A 62 9.11 17.63 5.06
CA THR A 62 7.67 17.94 5.22
C THR A 62 6.84 16.66 5.16
N ALA A 63 5.66 16.65 5.77
CA ALA A 63 4.74 15.51 5.71
C ALA A 63 4.42 15.09 4.26
N GLU A 64 4.28 16.07 3.37
CA GLU A 64 4.08 15.89 1.93
C GLU A 64 5.24 15.13 1.29
N ALA A 65 6.48 15.54 1.59
CA ALA A 65 7.68 14.85 1.09
C ALA A 65 7.79 13.40 1.60
N ILE A 66 7.43 13.16 2.86
CA ILE A 66 7.37 11.79 3.42
C ILE A 66 6.31 10.97 2.67
N ALA A 67 5.12 11.52 2.45
CA ALA A 67 4.04 10.83 1.75
C ALA A 67 4.42 10.46 0.31
N VAL A 68 5.00 11.40 -0.45
CA VAL A 68 5.47 11.15 -1.82
C VAL A 68 6.53 10.06 -1.86
N THR A 69 7.50 10.10 -0.93
CA THR A 69 8.56 9.09 -0.85
C THR A 69 8.00 7.72 -0.49
N ALA A 70 7.10 7.66 0.49
CA ALA A 70 6.48 6.42 0.94
C ALA A 70 5.66 5.74 -0.16
N VAL A 71 4.89 6.51 -0.93
CA VAL A 71 4.15 6.00 -2.10
C VAL A 71 5.10 5.47 -3.16
N SER A 72 6.22 6.15 -3.42
CA SER A 72 7.23 5.69 -4.38
C SER A 72 7.86 4.35 -3.99
N TYR A 73 8.12 4.13 -2.69
CA TYR A 73 8.58 2.84 -2.18
C TYR A 73 7.52 1.75 -2.30
N ALA A 74 6.24 2.07 -2.03
CA ALA A 74 5.14 1.12 -2.21
C ALA A 74 5.02 0.69 -3.68
N ASP A 75 5.07 1.65 -4.62
CA ASP A 75 4.98 1.37 -6.05
C ASP A 75 6.17 0.52 -6.54
N ALA A 76 7.39 0.79 -6.05
CA ALA A 76 8.58 0.00 -6.37
C ALA A 76 8.48 -1.45 -5.85
N LEU A 77 7.99 -1.65 -4.62
CA LEU A 77 7.79 -2.97 -4.04
C LEU A 77 6.72 -3.77 -4.81
N ILE A 78 5.60 -3.13 -5.13
CA ILE A 78 4.53 -3.75 -5.92
C ILE A 78 5.05 -4.19 -7.29
N ALA A 79 5.84 -3.34 -7.95
CA ALA A 79 6.46 -3.68 -9.23
C ALA A 79 7.45 -4.85 -9.12
N GLU A 80 8.18 -4.98 -8.00
CA GLU A 80 9.06 -6.12 -7.76
C GLU A 80 8.28 -7.42 -7.53
N LEU A 81 7.25 -7.38 -6.68
CA LEU A 81 6.41 -8.55 -6.40
C LEU A 81 5.66 -9.05 -7.64
N ALA A 82 5.21 -8.14 -8.51
CA ALA A 82 4.58 -8.50 -9.76
C ALA A 82 5.49 -9.32 -10.70
N LYS A 83 6.83 -9.20 -10.58
CA LYS A 83 7.77 -10.04 -11.34
C LYS A 83 7.73 -11.49 -10.86
N THR A 84 7.61 -11.68 -9.55
CA THR A 84 7.57 -13.03 -8.95
C THR A 84 6.26 -13.75 -9.19
N GLU A 85 5.14 -13.03 -9.34
CA GLU A 85 3.84 -13.62 -9.65
C GLU A 85 3.64 -13.96 -11.14
N GLY A 86 4.53 -13.48 -12.01
CA GLY A 86 4.48 -13.70 -13.47
C GLY A 86 5.51 -14.69 -14.02
N GLY A 87 6.26 -15.40 -13.17
CA GLY A 87 7.40 -16.23 -13.57
C GLY A 87 7.25 -17.72 -13.20
N ASP A 88 7.37 -18.56 -14.23
CA ASP A 88 7.41 -20.04 -14.24
C ASP A 88 8.01 -20.72 -12.99
N ALA A 89 7.22 -21.66 -12.44
CA ALA A 89 7.69 -22.90 -11.81
C ALA A 89 6.74 -24.03 -12.20
#